data_AF-A0A7V9BIT1-F1
#
_entry.id   AF-A0A7V9BIT1-F1
#
_cell.length_a   1.000
_cell.length_b   1.000
_cell.length_c   1.000
_cell.angle_alpha   90.00
_cell.angle_beta   90.00
_cell.angle_gamma   90.00
#
_symmetry.space_group_name_H-M   'P 1'
#
loop_
_entity.id
_entity.type
_entity.pdbx_description
1 polymer ?
#
loop_
_entity_poly.entity_id
_entity_poly.type
_entity_poly.pdbx_seq_one_letter_code
_entity_poly.pdbx_strand_id
1 'polypeptide(L)'
;DRACPGHEPLAVAAIINLFGMTDLDAFDHDATAGGRPWVQHWLARDPTISPVLAYPIHYVRSQLPPILTIHGDADRLVPFAQAAAMDEALRRAGAEHTLVRIAGGEHGTYWFRRGAGADQEAVAIKEFLVRHRLMPSSQVDVAQRVERGPQLAIQRQSVGKGECVVVAPLKGGAETAFGGDEECDRRTLPASTFKIPHALIALQTGVVTETTVMKWDGAPKDFKSWERDHTLASAIQSSVLWFFQRAAVAIGRERELQHLRAFRYGSQTFPGEVDRFWLNGDLAISPREQVTFLKRMFSHDLPIEARHINTVKTAMTMPPWKLSNAAGLHDFPLAWPAGTAARMKTGNGTVNGERVSWVIGQLETDGRQYVFASRVTSKTRTLESTAGADLALRILNTMVP
;
A
#
# COMPACT_ATOMS: atom_id res chain seq x y z
N ASP A 1 1.36 39.95 -14.35
CA ASP A 1 2.11 40.74 -15.36
C ASP A 1 1.20 41.88 -15.87
N ARG A 2 1.71 42.84 -16.64
CA ARG A 2 0.93 43.93 -17.26
C ARG A 2 0.71 43.70 -18.77
N ALA A 3 0.68 42.44 -19.21
CA ALA A 3 0.66 42.09 -20.63
C ALA A 3 -0.75 41.95 -21.22
N CYS A 4 -1.81 42.18 -20.43
CA CYS A 4 -3.20 42.16 -20.90
C CYS A 4 -3.70 43.59 -21.18
N PRO A 5 -4.06 43.94 -22.44
CA PRO A 5 -4.43 45.31 -22.83
C PRO A 5 -5.86 45.75 -22.42
N GLY A 6 -6.54 45.01 -21.54
CA GLY A 6 -7.93 45.28 -21.15
C GLY A 6 -8.10 45.60 -19.65
N HIS A 7 -9.10 46.42 -19.33
CA HIS A 7 -9.53 46.72 -17.95
C HIS A 7 -10.58 45.75 -17.40
N GLU A 8 -10.94 44.72 -18.18
CA GLU A 8 -11.94 43.74 -17.79
C GLU A 8 -11.34 42.72 -16.80
N PRO A 9 -12.08 42.33 -15.75
CA PRO A 9 -11.65 41.27 -14.85
C PRO A 9 -11.59 39.95 -15.62
N LEU A 10 -10.37 39.49 -15.92
CA LEU A 10 -10.15 38.22 -16.61
C LEU A 10 -10.53 37.05 -15.68
N ALA A 11 -11.47 36.22 -16.12
CA ALA A 11 -11.74 34.95 -15.47
C ALA A 11 -10.64 33.95 -15.82
N VAL A 12 -10.08 33.27 -14.81
CA VAL A 12 -9.13 32.18 -15.02
C VAL A 12 -9.85 31.02 -15.70
N ALA A 13 -9.45 30.70 -16.93
CA ALA A 13 -10.13 29.66 -17.72
C ALA A 13 -9.71 28.24 -17.32
N ALA A 14 -8.46 28.06 -16.88
CA ALA A 14 -7.93 26.81 -16.35
C ALA A 14 -6.65 27.06 -15.54
N ILE A 15 -6.27 26.10 -14.71
CA ILE A 15 -5.01 26.11 -13.95
C ILE A 15 -4.17 24.92 -14.40
N ILE A 16 -2.89 25.15 -14.70
CA ILE A 16 -1.92 24.10 -15.00
C ILE A 16 -0.83 24.17 -13.92
N ASN A 17 -0.84 23.20 -13.02
CA ASN A 17 0.14 23.01 -11.96
C ASN A 17 1.19 21.99 -12.41
N LEU A 18 2.44 22.41 -12.50
CA LEU A 18 3.55 21.55 -12.92
C LEU A 18 4.46 21.36 -11.72
N PHE A 19 4.46 20.14 -11.14
CA PHE A 19 5.31 19.71 -10.01
C PHE A 19 5.38 20.72 -8.85
N GLY A 20 4.28 21.44 -8.60
CA GLY A 20 4.21 22.50 -7.59
C GLY A 20 3.97 21.97 -6.18
N MET A 21 4.48 22.70 -5.19
CA MET A 21 4.14 22.52 -3.78
C MET A 21 2.69 22.99 -3.55
N THR A 22 1.89 22.18 -2.86
CA THR A 22 0.45 22.41 -2.68
C THR A 22 0.07 22.55 -1.21
N ASP A 23 0.84 21.92 -0.33
CA ASP A 23 0.73 21.99 1.12
C ASP A 23 2.13 22.22 1.70
N LEU A 24 2.48 23.49 1.90
CA LEU A 24 3.75 23.91 2.46
C LEU A 24 3.94 23.49 3.94
N ASP A 25 2.86 23.20 4.68
CA ASP A 25 2.96 22.81 6.08
C ASP A 25 3.37 21.35 6.14
N ALA A 26 2.72 20.50 5.34
CA ALA A 26 3.15 19.13 5.15
C ALA A 26 4.56 19.05 4.54
N PHE A 27 4.93 20.00 3.68
CA PHE A 27 6.23 20.06 3.04
C PHE A 27 7.37 20.40 4.00
N ASP A 28 7.22 21.44 4.83
CA ASP A 28 8.25 21.87 5.79
C ASP A 28 8.51 20.83 6.90
N HIS A 29 7.51 19.98 7.18
CA HIS A 29 7.63 18.88 8.15
C HIS A 29 8.07 17.55 7.50
N ASP A 30 8.30 17.51 6.18
CA ASP A 30 8.83 16.35 5.49
C ASP A 30 10.37 16.29 5.60
N ALA A 31 10.86 15.40 6.48
CA ALA A 31 12.28 15.16 6.69
C ALA A 31 13.04 14.66 5.45
N THR A 32 12.34 14.24 4.40
CA THR A 32 12.94 13.75 3.14
C THR A 32 13.19 14.86 2.12
N ALA A 33 12.55 16.03 2.25
CA ALA A 33 12.71 17.18 1.35
C ALA A 33 13.99 18.02 1.62
N GLY A 34 14.98 17.43 2.33
CA GLY A 34 16.28 18.06 2.56
C GLY A 34 16.29 19.21 3.56
N GLY A 35 15.27 19.32 4.43
CA GLY A 35 15.29 20.16 5.64
C GLY A 35 15.56 21.65 5.42
N ARG A 36 15.32 22.19 4.22
CA ARG A 36 15.40 23.64 3.99
C ARG A 36 14.01 24.23 4.19
N PRO A 37 13.83 25.24 5.06
CA PRO A 37 12.55 25.91 5.23
C PRO A 37 12.31 26.81 4.02
N TRP A 38 11.89 26.23 2.90
CA TRP A 38 11.69 26.92 1.63
C TRP A 38 10.62 28.01 1.76
N VAL A 39 9.62 27.77 2.60
CA VAL A 39 8.60 28.75 3.02
C VAL A 39 9.28 29.98 3.62
N GLN A 40 10.22 29.79 4.56
CA GLN A 40 10.97 30.91 5.14
C GLN A 40 11.89 31.57 4.10
N HIS A 41 12.49 30.80 3.19
CA HIS A 41 13.40 31.39 2.19
C HIS A 41 12.68 32.21 1.10
N TRP A 42 11.46 31.82 0.71
CA TRP A 42 10.69 32.44 -0.38
C TRP A 42 9.67 33.46 0.12
N LEU A 43 8.99 33.19 1.24
CA LEU A 43 7.92 34.05 1.77
C LEU A 43 8.42 35.01 2.85
N ALA A 44 9.47 34.69 3.62
CA ALA A 44 9.97 35.58 4.68
C ALA A 44 10.71 36.84 4.17
N ARG A 45 10.74 37.08 2.85
CA ARG A 45 11.23 38.35 2.29
C ARG A 45 10.17 39.46 2.35
N ASP A 46 8.91 39.13 2.59
CA ASP A 46 7.83 40.11 2.76
C ASP A 46 6.98 39.77 3.99
N PRO A 47 7.13 40.49 5.12
CA PRO A 47 6.38 40.24 6.35
C PRO A 47 4.88 40.53 6.24
N THR A 48 4.39 41.05 5.11
CA THR A 48 2.96 41.30 4.87
C THR A 48 2.21 40.09 4.31
N ILE A 49 2.94 39.08 3.83
CA ILE A 49 2.33 37.85 3.28
C ILE A 49 2.04 36.89 4.43
N SER A 50 0.74 36.69 4.72
CA SER A 50 0.33 35.64 5.66
C SER A 50 0.77 34.27 5.12
N PRO A 51 1.49 33.45 5.91
CA PRO A 51 1.86 32.10 5.50
C PRO A 51 0.65 31.28 5.05
N VAL A 52 -0.51 31.46 5.73
CA VAL A 52 -1.80 30.81 5.43
C VAL A 52 -2.31 31.08 4.03
N LEU A 53 -1.97 32.23 3.44
CA LEU A 53 -2.35 32.55 2.07
C LEU A 53 -1.46 31.88 1.02
N ALA A 54 -0.34 31.27 1.42
CA ALA A 54 0.63 30.67 0.52
C ALA A 54 0.43 29.17 0.28
N TYR A 55 -0.56 28.52 0.93
CA TYR A 55 -0.85 27.09 0.76
C TYR A 55 -1.96 26.89 -0.29
N PRO A 56 -1.66 26.44 -1.53
CA PRO A 56 -2.68 26.23 -2.56
C PRO A 56 -3.84 25.33 -2.13
N ILE A 57 -3.57 24.32 -1.30
CA ILE A 57 -4.56 23.36 -0.82
C ILE A 57 -5.69 24.01 0.00
N HIS A 58 -5.46 25.16 0.64
CA HIS A 58 -6.49 25.87 1.41
C HIS A 58 -7.52 26.61 0.55
N TYR A 59 -7.25 26.77 -0.75
CA TYR A 59 -8.16 27.42 -1.68
C TYR A 59 -9.08 26.43 -2.41
N VAL A 60 -8.95 25.14 -2.12
CA VAL A 60 -9.73 24.08 -2.75
C VAL A 60 -11.23 24.22 -2.44
N ARG A 61 -12.03 24.28 -3.50
CA ARG A 61 -13.50 24.46 -3.46
C ARG A 61 -14.14 23.97 -4.76
N SER A 62 -15.44 23.67 -4.75
CA SER A 62 -16.17 23.09 -5.89
C SER A 62 -16.20 23.95 -7.15
N GLN A 63 -16.16 25.28 -7.00
CA GLN A 63 -16.26 26.25 -8.11
C GLN A 63 -14.89 26.76 -8.57
N LEU A 64 -13.92 25.86 -8.70
CA LEU A 64 -12.62 26.20 -9.30
C LEU A 64 -12.66 25.99 -10.82
N PRO A 65 -11.89 26.77 -11.60
CA PRO A 65 -11.67 26.45 -12.99
C PRO A 65 -10.97 25.08 -13.10
N PRO A 66 -11.09 24.38 -14.25
CA PRO A 66 -10.46 23.08 -14.44
C PRO A 66 -8.97 23.12 -14.11
N ILE A 67 -8.47 22.13 -13.38
CA ILE A 67 -7.08 22.07 -12.93
C ILE A 67 -6.37 20.85 -13.52
N LEU A 68 -5.27 21.04 -14.22
CA LEU A 68 -4.33 19.99 -14.59
C LEU A 68 -3.13 20.03 -13.63
N THR A 69 -2.82 18.94 -12.95
CA THR A 69 -1.57 18.75 -12.21
C THR A 69 -0.71 17.70 -12.93
N ILE A 70 0.56 18.00 -13.18
CA ILE A 70 1.52 17.04 -13.76
C ILE A 70 2.72 16.91 -12.81
N HIS A 71 3.07 15.69 -12.39
CA HIS A 71 4.15 15.48 -11.41
C HIS A 71 4.85 14.13 -11.62
N GLY A 72 6.18 14.14 -11.58
CA GLY A 72 7.01 12.94 -11.54
C GLY A 72 6.97 12.20 -10.19
N ASP A 73 6.91 10.87 -10.23
CA ASP A 73 6.83 10.04 -9.00
C ASP A 73 8.19 9.73 -8.35
N ALA A 74 9.29 10.07 -9.01
CA ALA A 74 10.65 10.01 -8.51
C ALA A 74 11.19 11.41 -8.13
N ASP A 75 10.31 12.41 -8.05
CA ASP A 75 10.67 13.78 -7.67
C ASP A 75 11.17 13.83 -6.22
N ARG A 76 12.47 14.13 -6.08
CA ARG A 76 13.18 14.27 -4.80
C ARG A 76 13.22 15.70 -4.28
N LEU A 77 12.81 16.69 -5.08
CA LEU A 77 12.77 18.09 -4.65
C LEU A 77 11.38 18.44 -4.12
N VAL A 78 10.34 18.10 -4.87
CA VAL A 78 8.96 18.21 -4.42
C VAL A 78 8.33 16.82 -4.44
N PRO A 79 8.15 16.17 -3.28
CA PRO A 79 7.61 14.82 -3.25
C PRO A 79 6.25 14.73 -3.96
N PHE A 80 6.04 13.67 -4.73
CA PHE A 80 4.77 13.40 -5.44
C PHE A 80 3.55 13.41 -4.51
N ALA A 81 3.76 13.20 -3.21
CA ALA A 81 2.74 13.34 -2.17
C ALA A 81 2.02 14.71 -2.20
N GLN A 82 2.68 15.78 -2.63
CA GLN A 82 2.09 17.12 -2.80
C GLN A 82 1.01 17.12 -3.89
N ALA A 83 1.31 16.56 -5.07
CA ALA A 83 0.31 16.45 -6.13
C ALA A 83 -0.83 15.50 -5.76
N ALA A 84 -0.53 14.38 -5.09
CA ALA A 84 -1.54 13.44 -4.62
C ALA A 84 -2.48 14.07 -3.56
N ALA A 85 -1.95 14.88 -2.64
CA ALA A 85 -2.75 15.56 -1.63
C ALA A 85 -3.70 16.61 -2.26
N MET A 86 -3.24 17.35 -3.26
CA MET A 86 -4.06 18.32 -3.99
C MET A 86 -5.15 17.67 -4.84
N ASP A 87 -4.82 16.59 -5.55
CA ASP A 87 -5.78 15.79 -6.31
C ASP A 87 -6.92 15.30 -5.40
N GLU A 88 -6.58 14.75 -4.24
CA GLU A 88 -7.56 14.31 -3.25
C GLU A 88 -8.42 15.46 -2.71
N ALA A 89 -7.82 16.61 -2.41
CA ALA A 89 -8.56 17.78 -1.95
C ALA A 89 -9.55 18.25 -3.02
N LEU A 90 -9.11 18.38 -4.27
CA LEU A 90 -9.95 18.81 -5.40
C LEU A 90 -11.09 17.83 -5.65
N ARG A 91 -10.80 16.52 -5.57
CA ARG A 91 -11.79 15.46 -5.66
C ARG A 91 -12.86 15.56 -4.57
N ARG A 92 -12.47 15.77 -3.31
CA ARG A 92 -13.43 15.96 -2.19
C ARG A 92 -14.29 17.19 -2.36
N ALA A 93 -13.71 18.26 -2.87
CA ALA A 93 -14.45 19.49 -3.15
C ALA A 93 -15.35 19.38 -4.39
N GLY A 94 -15.25 18.30 -5.18
CA GLY A 94 -15.99 18.17 -6.44
C GLY A 94 -15.51 19.14 -7.53
N ALA A 95 -14.27 19.63 -7.42
CA ALA A 95 -13.66 20.49 -8.44
C ALA A 95 -13.25 19.66 -9.66
N GLU A 96 -13.38 20.23 -10.85
CA GLU A 96 -12.91 19.58 -12.08
C GLU A 96 -11.37 19.61 -12.11
N HIS A 97 -10.75 18.42 -12.12
CA HIS A 97 -9.30 18.30 -12.05
C HIS A 97 -8.79 17.07 -12.81
N THR A 98 -7.49 17.03 -13.09
CA THR A 98 -6.78 15.92 -13.69
C THR A 98 -5.37 15.88 -13.12
N LEU A 99 -4.94 14.75 -12.55
CA LEU A 99 -3.55 14.48 -12.17
C LEU A 99 -2.89 13.55 -13.20
N VAL A 100 -1.74 13.97 -13.72
CA VAL A 100 -0.87 13.19 -14.61
C VAL A 100 0.40 12.84 -13.85
N ARG A 101 0.60 11.55 -13.60
CA ARG A 101 1.82 11.01 -12.99
C ARG A 101 2.82 10.66 -14.09
N ILE A 102 4.04 11.18 -14.00
CA ILE A 102 5.15 10.80 -14.87
C ILE A 102 5.98 9.72 -14.15
N ALA A 103 5.87 8.47 -14.62
CA ALA A 103 6.56 7.34 -14.02
C ALA A 103 8.08 7.44 -14.18
N GLY A 104 8.82 7.31 -13.09
CA GLY A 104 10.26 7.57 -13.01
C GLY A 104 10.64 9.04 -13.18
N GLY A 105 9.68 9.97 -13.26
CA GLY A 105 9.95 11.39 -13.44
C GLY A 105 10.49 12.02 -12.16
N GLU A 106 11.59 12.77 -12.25
CA GLU A 106 12.14 13.57 -11.13
C GLU A 106 11.59 15.02 -11.19
N HIS A 107 12.13 15.94 -10.39
CA HIS A 107 11.67 17.34 -10.41
C HIS A 107 11.95 18.02 -11.75
N GLY A 108 10.90 18.52 -12.40
CA GLY A 108 11.02 19.28 -13.64
C GLY A 108 11.84 18.58 -14.72
N THR A 109 11.79 17.24 -14.82
CA THR A 109 12.73 16.41 -15.61
C THR A 109 12.87 16.73 -17.10
N TYR A 110 12.12 17.67 -17.65
CA TYR A 110 12.04 17.87 -19.10
C TYR A 110 12.18 19.31 -19.60
N TRP A 111 12.37 20.31 -18.74
CA TRP A 111 12.53 21.70 -19.19
C TRP A 111 13.85 21.96 -19.95
N PHE A 112 14.83 21.04 -19.89
CA PHE A 112 16.15 21.22 -20.49
C PHE A 112 16.69 20.03 -21.32
N ARG A 113 15.96 18.92 -21.49
CA ARG A 113 16.40 17.79 -22.34
C ARG A 113 15.31 17.44 -23.35
N ARG A 114 15.63 17.53 -24.65
CA ARG A 114 14.83 16.89 -25.71
C ARG A 114 14.76 15.39 -25.44
N GLY A 115 13.55 14.84 -25.23
CA GLY A 115 13.33 13.42 -24.93
C GLY A 115 11.88 13.11 -24.50
N ALA A 116 11.57 11.82 -24.35
CA ALA A 116 10.20 11.27 -24.31
C ALA A 116 9.23 11.84 -23.25
N GLY A 117 9.68 12.34 -22.11
CA GLY A 117 8.76 12.92 -21.11
C GLY A 117 8.45 14.41 -21.30
N ALA A 118 9.26 15.15 -22.06
CA ALA A 118 8.91 16.52 -22.50
C ALA A 118 7.68 16.47 -23.43
N ASP A 119 7.63 15.42 -24.24
CA ASP A 119 6.50 15.13 -25.12
C ASP A 119 5.26 14.75 -24.30
N GLN A 120 5.41 14.04 -23.18
CA GLN A 120 4.28 13.65 -22.32
C GLN A 120 3.61 14.85 -21.64
N GLU A 121 4.38 15.77 -21.06
CA GLU A 121 3.86 16.99 -20.43
C GLU A 121 3.17 17.90 -21.44
N ALA A 122 3.85 18.17 -22.56
CA ALA A 122 3.33 19.05 -23.61
C ALA A 122 2.03 18.50 -24.21
N VAL A 123 1.95 17.18 -24.43
CA VAL A 123 0.74 16.55 -24.93
C VAL A 123 -0.38 16.57 -23.88
N ALA A 124 -0.09 16.24 -22.62
CA ALA A 124 -1.09 16.29 -21.55
C ALA A 124 -1.71 17.69 -21.42
N ILE A 125 -0.88 18.73 -21.49
CA ILE A 125 -1.34 20.13 -21.51
C ILE A 125 -2.24 20.38 -22.72
N LYS A 126 -1.81 20.05 -23.94
CA LYS A 126 -2.62 20.30 -25.14
C LYS A 126 -3.94 19.53 -25.12
N GLU A 127 -3.93 18.27 -24.69
CA GLU A 127 -5.15 17.46 -24.58
C GLU A 127 -6.14 18.03 -23.58
N PHE A 128 -5.64 18.50 -22.43
CA PHE A 128 -6.44 19.17 -21.42
C PHE A 128 -7.05 20.47 -21.98
N LEU A 129 -6.23 21.31 -22.62
CA LEU A 129 -6.73 22.56 -23.23
C LEU A 129 -7.77 22.30 -24.32
N VAL A 130 -7.60 21.27 -25.16
CA VAL A 130 -8.60 20.87 -26.16
C VAL A 130 -9.89 20.38 -25.49
N ARG A 131 -9.79 19.56 -24.43
CA ARG A 131 -10.96 19.05 -23.69
C ARG A 131 -11.83 20.18 -23.14
N HIS A 132 -11.21 21.22 -22.61
CA HIS A 132 -11.90 22.39 -22.06
C HIS A 132 -12.19 23.48 -23.10
N ARG A 133 -12.01 23.19 -24.40
CA ARG A 133 -12.25 24.12 -25.54
C ARG A 133 -11.42 25.41 -25.46
N LEU A 134 -10.24 25.32 -24.83
CA LEU A 134 -9.26 26.41 -24.70
C LEU A 134 -8.21 26.37 -25.81
N MET A 135 -8.19 25.31 -26.62
CA MET A 135 -7.29 25.14 -27.77
C MET A 135 -7.99 24.39 -28.92
N PRO A 136 -7.75 24.75 -30.20
CA PRO A 136 -8.26 24.00 -31.34
C PRO A 136 -7.67 22.58 -31.41
N SER A 137 -8.49 21.60 -31.80
CA SER A 137 -8.06 20.20 -31.94
C SER A 137 -6.98 19.96 -33.00
N SER A 138 -6.80 20.90 -33.93
CA SER A 138 -5.75 20.86 -34.96
C SER A 138 -4.33 21.06 -34.42
N GLN A 139 -4.17 21.49 -33.17
CA GLN A 139 -2.86 21.70 -32.53
C GLN A 139 -2.34 20.50 -31.72
N VAL A 140 -3.09 19.40 -31.70
CA VAL A 140 -2.67 18.12 -31.11
C VAL A 140 -2.27 17.18 -32.26
N ASP A 141 -1.02 16.74 -32.28
CA ASP A 141 -0.60 15.70 -33.22
C ASP A 141 -1.24 14.37 -32.81
N VAL A 142 -2.13 13.85 -33.66
CA VAL A 142 -2.93 12.64 -33.38
C VAL A 142 -2.05 11.40 -33.22
N ALA A 143 -0.83 11.43 -33.76
CA ALA A 143 0.15 10.35 -33.66
C ALA A 143 0.94 10.33 -32.33
N GLN A 144 0.89 11.40 -31.54
CA GLN A 144 1.58 11.54 -30.25
C GLN A 144 0.62 11.61 -29.06
N ARG A 145 -0.59 11.02 -29.15
CA ARG A 145 -1.46 10.91 -27.98
C ARG A 145 -0.69 10.25 -26.84
N VAL A 146 -0.45 11.01 -25.77
CA VAL A 146 -0.14 10.43 -24.48
C VAL A 146 -1.31 9.53 -24.17
N GLU A 147 -1.03 8.29 -23.77
CA GLU A 147 -2.06 7.43 -23.23
C GLU A 147 -2.78 8.21 -22.14
N ARG A 148 -3.99 8.69 -22.47
CA ARG A 148 -4.94 9.10 -21.45
C ARG A 148 -5.08 7.87 -20.58
N GLY A 149 -4.59 7.95 -19.35
CA GLY A 149 -4.97 7.00 -18.32
C GLY A 149 -6.49 6.83 -18.46
N PRO A 150 -6.98 5.60 -18.66
CA PRO A 150 -8.36 5.39 -19.02
C PRO A 150 -9.24 6.08 -17.97
N GLN A 151 -10.21 6.86 -18.44
CA GLN A 151 -11.45 7.03 -17.70
C GLN A 151 -11.86 5.62 -17.31
N LEU A 152 -11.85 5.33 -16.00
CA LEU A 152 -11.76 4.01 -15.38
C LEU A 152 -12.99 3.14 -15.71
N ALA A 153 -13.17 2.78 -16.98
CA ALA A 153 -13.65 1.47 -17.34
C ALA A 153 -12.59 0.53 -16.82
N ILE A 154 -12.96 -0.29 -15.84
CA ILE A 154 -12.14 -1.30 -15.18
C ILE A 154 -11.56 -2.22 -16.26
N GLN A 155 -10.43 -1.84 -16.86
CA GLN A 155 -9.54 -2.80 -17.47
C GLN A 155 -9.00 -3.60 -16.30
N ARG A 156 -9.35 -4.90 -16.24
CA ARG A 156 -8.75 -5.84 -15.29
C ARG A 156 -7.24 -5.66 -15.40
N GLN A 157 -6.61 -5.06 -14.39
CA GLN A 157 -5.16 -5.04 -14.33
C GLN A 157 -4.68 -6.48 -14.46
N SER A 158 -3.86 -6.73 -15.48
CA SER A 158 -3.29 -8.05 -15.68
C SER A 158 -2.20 -8.27 -14.64
N VAL A 159 -2.32 -9.36 -13.90
CA VAL A 159 -1.23 -9.89 -13.09
C VAL A 159 -0.38 -10.83 -13.94
N GLY A 160 0.90 -10.93 -13.63
CA GLY A 160 1.83 -11.82 -14.30
C GLY A 160 1.66 -13.29 -13.92
N LYS A 161 2.43 -14.17 -14.58
CA LYS A 161 2.52 -15.58 -14.19
C LYS A 161 3.05 -15.69 -12.75
N GLY A 162 2.41 -16.53 -11.93
CA GLY A 162 2.78 -16.72 -10.52
C GLY A 162 2.34 -15.58 -9.59
N GLU A 163 1.59 -14.60 -10.09
CA GLU A 163 0.99 -13.52 -9.31
C GLU A 163 -0.50 -13.81 -9.07
N CYS A 164 -0.97 -13.59 -7.85
CA CYS A 164 -2.40 -13.58 -7.54
C CYS A 164 -2.72 -12.57 -6.43
N VAL A 165 -3.76 -11.77 -6.62
CA VAL A 165 -4.39 -10.96 -5.58
C VAL A 165 -5.86 -11.33 -5.45
N VAL A 166 -6.30 -11.68 -4.26
CA VAL A 166 -7.73 -11.88 -3.95
C VAL A 166 -8.14 -10.82 -2.95
N VAL A 167 -9.24 -10.12 -3.22
CA VAL A 167 -9.82 -9.09 -2.35
C VAL A 167 -11.30 -9.38 -2.17
N ALA A 168 -11.81 -9.29 -0.95
CA ALA A 168 -13.22 -9.49 -0.67
C ALA A 168 -13.71 -8.47 0.36
N PRO A 169 -14.92 -7.91 0.21
CA PRO A 169 -15.59 -7.24 1.31
C PRO A 169 -15.75 -8.22 2.48
N LEU A 170 -15.58 -7.72 3.70
CA LEU A 170 -15.71 -8.54 4.90
C LEU A 170 -17.15 -9.04 5.07
N LYS A 171 -18.13 -8.17 4.83
CA LYS A 171 -19.56 -8.46 4.89
C LYS A 171 -20.22 -8.25 3.53
N GLY A 172 -20.98 -9.24 3.08
CA GLY A 172 -21.64 -9.22 1.77
C GLY A 172 -20.64 -9.21 0.60
N GLY A 173 -21.16 -9.24 -0.62
CA GLY A 173 -20.35 -9.16 -1.84
C GLY A 173 -19.54 -10.41 -2.18
N ALA A 174 -19.24 -10.54 -3.47
CA ALA A 174 -18.34 -11.57 -3.98
C ALA A 174 -16.88 -11.14 -3.80
N GLU A 175 -15.97 -12.11 -3.74
CA GLU A 175 -14.54 -11.83 -3.87
C GLU A 175 -14.19 -11.47 -5.32
N THR A 176 -13.15 -10.66 -5.47
CA THR A 176 -12.51 -10.35 -6.75
C THR A 176 -11.11 -10.93 -6.73
N ALA A 177 -10.79 -11.75 -7.74
CA ALA A 177 -9.47 -12.33 -7.92
C ALA A 177 -8.80 -11.74 -9.17
N PHE A 178 -7.54 -11.36 -9.03
CA PHE A 178 -6.65 -10.90 -10.07
C PHE A 178 -5.57 -11.98 -10.21
N GLY A 179 -5.74 -12.85 -11.20
CA GLY A 179 -4.96 -14.08 -11.40
C GLY A 179 -5.85 -15.16 -12.01
N GLY A 180 -5.24 -16.15 -12.65
CA GLY A 180 -5.98 -17.34 -13.08
C GLY A 180 -6.39 -18.18 -11.87
N ASP A 181 -7.51 -18.89 -11.96
CA ASP A 181 -8.00 -19.78 -10.89
C ASP A 181 -6.92 -20.78 -10.46
N GLU A 182 -6.17 -21.33 -11.44
CA GLU A 182 -5.03 -22.20 -11.17
C GLU A 182 -4.02 -21.56 -10.18
N GLU A 183 -3.65 -20.30 -10.35
CA GLU A 183 -2.72 -19.64 -9.43
C GLU A 183 -3.39 -19.25 -8.10
N CYS A 184 -4.62 -18.73 -8.14
CA CYS A 184 -5.30 -18.27 -6.94
C CYS A 184 -5.79 -19.41 -6.03
N ASP A 185 -5.91 -20.63 -6.56
CA ASP A 185 -6.24 -21.85 -5.82
C ASP A 185 -5.03 -22.73 -5.51
N ARG A 186 -3.89 -22.50 -6.17
CA ARG A 186 -2.64 -23.21 -5.88
C ARG A 186 -2.20 -22.95 -4.45
N ARG A 187 -2.00 -24.02 -3.67
CA ARG A 187 -1.46 -23.92 -2.31
C ARG A 187 0.06 -23.83 -2.33
N THR A 188 0.61 -22.92 -1.53
CA THR A 188 2.06 -22.78 -1.28
C THR A 188 2.30 -22.64 0.21
N LEU A 189 3.56 -22.71 0.68
CA LEU A 189 3.83 -22.46 2.09
C LEU A 189 3.33 -21.05 2.53
N PRO A 190 2.72 -20.92 3.72
CA PRO A 190 2.27 -19.64 4.25
C PRO A 190 3.45 -18.77 4.73
N ALA A 191 4.58 -19.38 5.09
CA ALA A 191 5.71 -18.71 5.74
C ALA A 191 5.22 -17.87 6.94
N SER A 192 5.71 -16.63 7.07
CA SER A 192 5.38 -15.79 8.22
C SER A 192 3.94 -15.26 8.26
N THR A 193 3.11 -15.47 7.23
CA THR A 193 1.67 -15.18 7.33
C THR A 193 1.00 -16.09 8.37
N PHE A 194 1.54 -17.29 8.59
CA PHE A 194 1.08 -18.24 9.60
C PHE A 194 1.18 -17.70 11.03
N LYS A 195 1.97 -16.65 11.28
CA LYS A 195 2.03 -16.00 12.59
C LYS A 195 0.67 -15.47 13.07
N ILE A 196 -0.28 -15.21 12.15
CA ILE A 196 -1.65 -14.80 12.51
C ILE A 196 -2.41 -15.93 13.21
N PRO A 197 -2.70 -17.09 12.56
CA PRO A 197 -3.35 -18.21 13.26
C PRO A 197 -2.51 -18.72 14.43
N HIS A 198 -1.19 -18.77 14.31
CA HIS A 198 -0.33 -19.25 15.40
C HIS A 198 -0.42 -18.37 16.65
N ALA A 199 -0.54 -17.04 16.50
CA ALA A 199 -0.78 -16.14 17.63
C ALA A 199 -2.15 -16.36 18.29
N LEU A 200 -3.20 -16.62 17.49
CA LEU A 200 -4.53 -16.96 18.03
C LEU A 200 -4.48 -18.26 18.85
N ILE A 201 -3.77 -19.27 18.34
CA ILE A 201 -3.59 -20.57 19.02
C ILE A 201 -2.79 -20.39 20.32
N ALA A 202 -1.68 -19.65 20.26
CA ALA A 202 -0.82 -19.43 21.41
C ALA A 202 -1.57 -18.70 22.55
N LEU A 203 -2.43 -17.73 22.21
CA LEU A 203 -3.28 -17.04 23.16
C LEU A 203 -4.37 -17.96 23.73
N GLN A 204 -5.11 -18.66 22.85
CA GLN A 204 -6.21 -19.54 23.26
C GLN A 204 -5.76 -20.70 24.15
N THR A 205 -4.55 -21.21 23.91
CA THR A 205 -3.95 -22.29 24.70
C THR A 205 -3.24 -21.79 25.97
N GLY A 206 -3.17 -20.48 26.18
CA GLY A 206 -2.49 -19.87 27.32
C GLY A 206 -0.96 -19.95 27.30
N VAL A 207 -0.37 -20.41 26.19
CA VAL A 207 1.10 -20.47 26.01
C VAL A 207 1.71 -19.07 26.02
N VAL A 208 0.97 -18.08 25.48
CA VAL A 208 1.27 -16.66 25.63
C VAL A 208 0.02 -15.92 26.11
N THR A 209 0.26 -14.81 26.77
CA THR A 209 -0.76 -13.82 27.15
C THR A 209 -0.41 -12.48 26.49
N GLU A 210 -1.30 -11.50 26.62
CA GLU A 210 -1.09 -10.14 26.12
C GLU A 210 0.14 -9.46 26.73
N THR A 211 0.51 -9.85 27.95
CA THR A 211 1.64 -9.31 28.71
C THR A 211 2.88 -10.19 28.66
N THR A 212 2.84 -11.34 27.98
CA THR A 212 4.01 -12.22 27.89
C THR A 212 5.14 -11.54 27.13
N VAL A 213 6.32 -11.52 27.77
CA VAL A 213 7.58 -11.11 27.17
C VAL A 213 8.50 -12.33 27.12
N MET A 214 8.82 -12.82 25.92
CA MET A 214 9.82 -13.87 25.77
C MET A 214 11.21 -13.28 25.70
N LYS A 215 12.13 -13.84 26.49
CA LYS A 215 13.51 -13.35 26.60
C LYS A 215 14.37 -13.83 25.44
N TRP A 216 15.15 -12.91 24.87
CA TRP A 216 16.19 -13.28 23.92
C TRP A 216 17.31 -14.05 24.64
N ASP A 217 17.86 -15.06 23.97
CA ASP A 217 18.89 -15.95 24.51
C ASP A 217 20.32 -15.37 24.39
N GLY A 218 20.47 -14.15 23.87
CA GLY A 218 21.77 -13.54 23.59
C GLY A 218 22.47 -14.09 22.34
N ALA A 219 21.90 -15.11 21.68
CA ALA A 219 22.50 -15.68 20.48
C ALA A 219 22.23 -14.81 19.24
N PRO A 220 23.24 -14.58 18.38
CA PRO A 220 23.06 -13.82 17.14
C PRO A 220 21.89 -14.34 16.30
N LYS A 221 21.18 -13.43 15.63
CA LYS A 221 20.04 -13.75 14.76
C LYS A 221 20.24 -13.16 13.36
N ASP A 222 19.51 -13.70 12.37
CA ASP A 222 19.54 -13.24 10.98
C ASP A 222 19.18 -11.76 10.83
N PHE A 223 18.34 -11.25 11.73
CA PHE A 223 17.93 -9.85 11.78
C PHE A 223 18.26 -9.26 13.14
N LYS A 224 18.91 -8.10 13.14
CA LYS A 224 19.19 -7.34 14.38
C LYS A 224 17.92 -6.97 15.13
N SER A 225 16.80 -6.79 14.44
CA SER A 225 15.49 -6.55 15.06
C SER A 225 15.01 -7.70 15.94
N TRP A 226 15.58 -8.91 15.81
CA TRP A 226 15.24 -10.12 16.58
C TRP A 226 16.13 -10.32 17.82
N GLU A 227 17.22 -9.55 17.97
CA GLU A 227 18.21 -9.64 19.06
C GLU A 227 17.77 -8.82 20.27
N ARG A 228 16.53 -9.03 20.73
CA ARG A 228 15.95 -8.38 21.91
C ARG A 228 14.76 -9.16 22.44
N ASP A 229 14.32 -8.80 23.65
CA ASP A 229 13.07 -9.33 24.20
C ASP A 229 11.87 -8.89 23.36
N HIS A 230 10.91 -9.81 23.21
CA HIS A 230 9.73 -9.58 22.39
C HIS A 230 8.42 -9.93 23.10
N THR A 231 7.45 -9.04 22.94
CA THR A 231 6.02 -9.32 23.14
C THR A 231 5.44 -10.01 21.90
N LEU A 232 4.24 -10.58 22.02
CA LEU A 232 3.51 -11.12 20.86
C LEU A 232 3.34 -10.07 19.74
N ALA A 233 3.01 -8.82 20.11
CA ALA A 233 2.83 -7.74 19.14
C ALA A 233 4.10 -7.44 18.33
N SER A 234 5.23 -7.22 19.03
CA SER A 234 6.50 -6.97 18.35
C SER A 234 7.02 -8.19 17.58
N ALA A 235 6.71 -9.41 18.04
CA ALA A 235 7.04 -10.64 17.34
C ALA A 235 6.25 -10.80 16.02
N ILE A 236 4.98 -10.38 15.99
CA ILE A 236 4.16 -10.34 14.77
C ILE A 236 4.72 -9.30 13.78
N GLN A 237 4.94 -8.06 14.24
CA GLN A 237 5.39 -6.95 13.40
C GLN A 237 6.78 -7.21 12.79
N SER A 238 7.78 -7.49 13.63
CA SER A 238 9.15 -7.80 13.19
C SER A 238 9.32 -9.25 12.73
N SER A 239 8.23 -10.01 12.66
CA SER A 239 8.20 -11.38 12.12
C SER A 239 9.22 -12.32 12.77
N VAL A 240 9.41 -12.19 14.08
CA VAL A 240 10.46 -12.84 14.89
C VAL A 240 10.28 -14.35 14.88
N LEU A 241 11.17 -15.06 14.19
CA LEU A 241 11.00 -16.49 13.98
C LEU A 241 11.10 -17.30 15.28
N TRP A 242 12.14 -17.06 16.08
CA TRP A 242 12.42 -17.84 17.28
C TRP A 242 11.28 -17.77 18.32
N PHE A 243 10.56 -16.65 18.40
CA PHE A 243 9.40 -16.50 19.29
C PHE A 243 8.32 -17.52 18.94
N PHE A 244 7.97 -17.59 17.66
CA PHE A 244 6.93 -18.50 17.17
C PHE A 244 7.38 -19.95 17.15
N GLN A 245 8.67 -20.25 16.99
CA GLN A 245 9.18 -21.61 17.16
C GLN A 245 9.03 -22.10 18.60
N ARG A 246 9.39 -21.28 19.58
CA ARG A 246 9.18 -21.61 21.01
C ARG A 246 7.70 -21.76 21.35
N ALA A 247 6.84 -20.88 20.81
CA ALA A 247 5.39 -21.01 20.95
C ALA A 247 4.89 -22.34 20.36
N ALA A 248 5.32 -22.71 19.16
CA ALA A 248 4.94 -23.97 18.51
C ALA A 248 5.30 -25.20 19.36
N VAL A 249 6.53 -25.24 19.89
CA VAL A 249 6.97 -26.33 20.78
C VAL A 249 6.09 -26.39 22.03
N ALA A 250 5.78 -25.23 22.64
CA ALA A 250 4.97 -25.16 23.85
C ALA A 250 3.48 -25.47 23.59
N ILE A 251 2.93 -25.15 22.42
CA ILE A 251 1.59 -25.57 21.99
C ILE A 251 1.58 -27.08 21.73
N GLY A 252 2.60 -27.60 21.07
CA GLY A 252 2.72 -29.01 20.74
C GLY A 252 1.81 -29.43 19.57
N ARG A 253 2.21 -30.52 18.92
CA ARG A 253 1.66 -30.97 17.63
C ARG A 253 0.14 -31.20 17.65
N GLU A 254 -0.38 -31.85 18.68
CA GLU A 254 -1.78 -32.25 18.73
C GLU A 254 -2.72 -31.05 18.75
N ARG A 255 -2.45 -30.07 19.64
CA ARG A 255 -3.22 -28.83 19.73
C ARG A 255 -3.09 -27.99 18.48
N GLU A 256 -1.90 -27.93 17.87
CA GLU A 256 -1.69 -27.23 16.61
C GLU A 256 -2.57 -27.81 15.49
N LEU A 257 -2.56 -29.14 15.31
CA LEU A 257 -3.40 -29.83 14.32
C LEU A 257 -4.90 -29.67 14.61
N GLN A 258 -5.30 -29.70 15.88
CA GLN A 258 -6.69 -29.48 16.28
C GLN A 258 -7.16 -28.09 15.84
N HIS A 259 -6.38 -27.04 16.12
CA HIS A 259 -6.75 -25.68 15.76
C HIS A 259 -6.66 -25.41 14.26
N LEU A 260 -5.68 -25.97 13.54
CA LEU A 260 -5.61 -25.87 12.08
C LEU A 260 -6.89 -26.40 11.40
N ARG A 261 -7.38 -27.56 11.86
CA ARG A 261 -8.65 -28.16 11.40
C ARG A 261 -9.83 -27.28 11.78
N ALA A 262 -9.90 -26.83 13.03
CA ALA A 262 -10.97 -25.96 13.52
C ALA A 262 -11.05 -24.63 12.73
N PHE A 263 -9.91 -24.06 12.34
CA PHE A 263 -9.85 -22.85 11.52
C PHE A 263 -10.10 -23.11 10.04
N ARG A 264 -10.11 -24.38 9.61
CA ARG A 264 -10.09 -24.80 8.21
C ARG A 264 -8.97 -24.10 7.44
N TYR A 265 -7.75 -24.11 8.01
CA TYR A 265 -6.61 -23.37 7.49
C TYR A 265 -5.78 -24.22 6.51
N GLY A 266 -5.90 -23.92 5.21
CA GLY A 266 -5.11 -24.55 4.16
C GLY A 266 -5.19 -26.08 4.14
N SER A 267 -4.03 -26.75 4.11
CA SER A 267 -3.92 -28.22 4.17
C SER A 267 -4.38 -28.82 5.51
N GLN A 268 -4.53 -28.02 6.57
CA GLN A 268 -4.99 -28.43 7.91
C GLN A 268 -4.15 -29.52 8.60
N THR A 269 -3.00 -29.87 8.02
CA THR A 269 -2.10 -30.91 8.48
C THR A 269 -0.68 -30.58 8.08
N PHE A 270 0.27 -31.15 8.80
CA PHE A 270 1.70 -31.08 8.49
C PHE A 270 2.39 -32.37 8.96
N PRO A 271 3.18 -33.07 8.12
CA PRO A 271 3.85 -34.30 8.54
C PRO A 271 5.08 -34.04 9.43
N GLY A 272 5.86 -32.98 9.18
CA GLY A 272 7.14 -32.74 9.85
C GLY A 272 7.06 -32.09 11.22
N GLU A 273 8.14 -31.38 11.58
CA GLU A 273 8.39 -30.86 12.92
C GLU A 273 7.48 -29.67 13.28
N VAL A 274 7.05 -29.62 14.55
CA VAL A 274 6.09 -28.63 15.06
C VAL A 274 6.60 -27.19 14.99
N ASP A 275 7.92 -26.96 14.93
CA ASP A 275 8.52 -25.62 14.90
C ASP A 275 8.97 -25.18 13.49
N ARG A 276 8.67 -25.96 12.45
CA ARG A 276 9.12 -25.70 11.07
C ARG A 276 8.05 -25.86 9.98
N PHE A 277 6.90 -26.45 10.28
CA PHE A 277 5.91 -26.84 9.27
C PHE A 277 5.40 -25.72 8.35
N TRP A 278 5.42 -24.46 8.81
CA TRP A 278 4.99 -23.31 7.99
C TRP A 278 6.10 -22.74 7.10
N LEU A 279 7.34 -23.25 7.23
CA LEU A 279 8.54 -22.76 6.54
C LEU A 279 9.04 -23.69 5.44
N ASN A 280 8.72 -24.98 5.53
CA ASN A 280 9.32 -26.04 4.71
C ASN A 280 8.37 -26.60 3.64
N GLY A 281 7.10 -26.18 3.64
CA GLY A 281 6.09 -26.65 2.68
C GLY A 281 5.14 -27.72 3.21
N ASP A 282 5.31 -28.18 4.46
CA ASP A 282 4.42 -29.18 5.08
C ASP A 282 3.00 -28.65 5.27
N LEU A 283 2.87 -27.39 5.68
CA LEU A 283 1.63 -26.64 5.65
C LEU A 283 1.57 -25.79 4.39
N ALA A 284 0.45 -25.87 3.67
CA ALA A 284 0.25 -25.11 2.45
C ALA A 284 -1.15 -24.46 2.43
N ILE A 285 -1.25 -23.28 1.86
CA ILE A 285 -2.51 -22.51 1.75
C ILE A 285 -2.51 -21.68 0.46
N SER A 286 -3.68 -21.50 -0.16
CA SER A 286 -3.86 -20.67 -1.36
C SER A 286 -4.28 -19.22 -1.02
N PRO A 287 -4.15 -18.27 -1.96
CA PRO A 287 -4.69 -16.92 -1.81
C PRO A 287 -6.18 -16.87 -1.46
N ARG A 288 -7.04 -17.68 -2.10
CA ARG A 288 -8.48 -17.75 -1.75
C ARG A 288 -8.71 -18.30 -0.34
N GLU A 289 -7.92 -19.30 0.07
CA GLU A 289 -8.00 -19.85 1.42
C GLU A 289 -7.53 -18.86 2.50
N GLN A 290 -6.51 -18.05 2.20
CA GLN A 290 -6.09 -16.95 3.08
C GLN A 290 -7.22 -15.94 3.28
N VAL A 291 -7.85 -15.47 2.20
CA VAL A 291 -9.00 -14.56 2.27
C VAL A 291 -10.15 -15.19 3.06
N THR A 292 -10.45 -16.46 2.80
CA THR A 292 -11.50 -17.20 3.50
C THR A 292 -11.24 -17.31 5.01
N PHE A 293 -9.99 -17.59 5.42
CA PHE A 293 -9.59 -17.59 6.82
C PHE A 293 -9.70 -16.19 7.44
N LEU A 294 -9.22 -15.16 6.74
CA LEU A 294 -9.30 -13.77 7.21
C LEU A 294 -10.74 -13.28 7.36
N LYS A 295 -11.66 -13.62 6.44
CA LYS A 295 -13.09 -13.27 6.59
C LYS A 295 -13.66 -13.81 7.90
N ARG A 296 -13.36 -15.08 8.23
CA ARG A 296 -13.79 -15.71 9.48
C ARG A 296 -13.15 -15.05 10.69
N MET A 297 -11.83 -14.84 10.67
CA MET A 297 -11.12 -14.16 11.77
C MET A 297 -11.68 -12.76 12.03
N PHE A 298 -11.79 -11.93 10.98
CA PHE A 298 -12.19 -10.54 11.12
C PHE A 298 -13.67 -10.36 11.48
N SER A 299 -14.51 -11.34 11.13
CA SER A 299 -15.93 -11.40 11.53
C SER A 299 -16.19 -12.13 12.85
N HIS A 300 -15.13 -12.52 13.58
CA HIS A 300 -15.22 -13.29 14.82
C HIS A 300 -15.95 -14.65 14.67
N ASP A 301 -15.85 -15.26 13.49
CA ASP A 301 -16.38 -16.59 13.15
C ASP A 301 -15.27 -17.66 13.18
N LEU A 302 -14.42 -17.60 14.22
CA LEU A 302 -13.47 -18.65 14.56
C LEU A 302 -13.80 -19.16 15.97
N PRO A 303 -13.53 -20.43 16.29
CA PRO A 303 -13.68 -20.98 17.64
C PRO A 303 -12.54 -20.50 18.56
N ILE A 304 -12.41 -19.18 18.70
CA ILE A 304 -11.40 -18.46 19.49
C ILE A 304 -12.10 -17.31 20.21
N GLU A 305 -11.68 -17.03 21.44
CA GLU A 305 -12.24 -15.93 22.20
C GLU A 305 -12.02 -14.59 21.52
N ALA A 306 -13.06 -13.75 21.51
CA ALA A 306 -13.04 -12.47 20.79
C ALA A 306 -11.92 -11.53 21.24
N ARG A 307 -11.53 -11.60 22.53
CA ARG A 307 -10.38 -10.85 23.06
C ARG A 307 -9.09 -11.19 22.34
N HIS A 308 -8.80 -12.47 22.10
CA HIS A 308 -7.58 -12.91 21.43
C HIS A 308 -7.54 -12.50 19.96
N ILE A 309 -8.70 -12.56 19.29
CA ILE A 309 -8.85 -12.02 17.92
C ILE A 309 -8.51 -10.53 17.91
N ASN A 310 -9.02 -9.75 18.86
CA ASN A 310 -8.74 -8.32 18.95
C ASN A 310 -7.26 -8.04 19.28
N THR A 311 -6.63 -8.81 20.16
CA THR A 311 -5.18 -8.72 20.43
C THR A 311 -4.37 -8.88 19.14
N VAL A 312 -4.68 -9.91 18.34
CA VAL A 312 -3.96 -10.18 17.08
C VAL A 312 -4.26 -9.12 16.02
N LYS A 313 -5.51 -8.65 15.91
CA LYS A 313 -5.88 -7.52 15.02
C LYS A 313 -5.03 -6.28 15.33
N THR A 314 -4.90 -5.92 16.60
CA THR A 314 -4.09 -4.76 17.04
C THR A 314 -2.61 -4.96 16.72
N ALA A 315 -2.08 -6.16 16.94
CA ALA A 315 -0.68 -6.48 16.61
C ALA A 315 -0.36 -6.42 15.11
N MET A 316 -1.37 -6.60 14.25
CA MET A 316 -1.23 -6.49 12.79
C MET A 316 -1.34 -5.06 12.27
N THR A 317 -1.80 -4.10 13.08
CA THR A 317 -2.00 -2.71 12.65
C THR A 317 -0.67 -2.09 12.22
N MET A 318 -0.68 -1.50 11.05
CA MET A 318 0.47 -0.80 10.47
C MET A 318 0.34 0.71 10.68
N PRO A 319 1.46 1.44 10.84
CA PRO A 319 1.47 2.88 10.69
C PRO A 319 0.95 3.28 9.30
N PRO A 320 0.38 4.49 9.15
CA PRO A 320 -0.03 5.01 7.85
C PRO A 320 1.10 4.88 6.82
N TRP A 321 0.76 4.40 5.63
CA TRP A 321 1.69 4.30 4.49
C TRP A 321 2.88 3.37 4.70
N LYS A 322 2.85 2.49 5.71
CA LYS A 322 4.00 1.63 6.05
C LYS A 322 3.60 0.16 6.11
N LEU A 323 4.60 -0.69 5.95
CA LEU A 323 4.52 -2.13 6.12
C LEU A 323 5.74 -2.62 6.90
N SER A 324 5.52 -3.39 7.96
CA SER A 324 6.62 -3.97 8.75
C SER A 324 6.88 -5.45 8.41
N ASN A 325 8.15 -5.84 8.39
CA ASN A 325 8.59 -7.22 8.32
C ASN A 325 9.92 -7.42 9.10
N ALA A 326 10.56 -8.58 8.93
CA ALA A 326 11.83 -8.88 9.60
C ALA A 326 12.98 -7.93 9.24
N ALA A 327 13.01 -7.47 7.98
CA ALA A 327 14.02 -6.54 7.47
C ALA A 327 13.78 -5.08 7.90
N GLY A 328 12.62 -4.75 8.47
CA GLY A 328 12.32 -3.43 8.99
C GLY A 328 10.99 -2.87 8.52
N LEU A 329 10.91 -1.54 8.43
CA LEU A 329 9.75 -0.79 7.98
C LEU A 329 9.94 -0.38 6.52
N HIS A 330 8.92 -0.60 5.70
CA HIS A 330 8.90 -0.37 4.26
C HIS A 330 7.76 0.57 3.91
N ASP A 331 7.90 1.29 2.80
CA ASP A 331 6.82 2.12 2.27
C ASP A 331 5.69 1.28 1.67
N PHE A 332 4.46 1.68 1.96
CA PHE A 332 3.24 1.08 1.46
C PHE A 332 2.22 2.20 1.14
N PRO A 333 2.45 2.99 0.08
CA PRO A 333 1.62 4.15 -0.26
C PRO A 333 0.29 3.74 -0.91
N LEU A 334 -0.63 3.23 -0.09
CA LEU A 334 -1.98 2.83 -0.52
C LEU A 334 -2.83 4.07 -0.85
N ALA A 335 -3.17 4.32 -2.11
CA ALA A 335 -3.92 5.49 -2.59
C ALA A 335 -5.38 5.60 -2.09
N TRP A 336 -5.75 4.80 -1.10
CA TRP A 336 -7.02 4.88 -0.40
C TRP A 336 -7.02 6.09 0.57
N PRO A 337 -8.19 6.53 1.07
CA PRO A 337 -8.28 7.70 1.94
C PRO A 337 -7.29 7.64 3.12
N ALA A 338 -6.73 8.78 3.51
CA ALA A 338 -5.68 8.88 4.55
C ALA A 338 -6.06 8.28 5.92
N GLY A 339 -7.35 8.11 6.20
CA GLY A 339 -7.86 7.41 7.40
C GLY A 339 -7.92 5.88 7.29
N THR A 340 -7.46 5.30 6.18
CA THR A 340 -7.54 3.85 5.95
C THR A 340 -6.65 3.11 6.93
N ALA A 341 -7.26 2.33 7.83
CA ALA A 341 -6.53 1.46 8.73
C ALA A 341 -6.14 0.17 8.00
N ALA A 342 -4.83 -0.13 7.99
CA ALA A 342 -4.30 -1.35 7.40
C ALA A 342 -3.76 -2.30 8.47
N ARG A 343 -4.25 -3.54 8.47
CA ARG A 343 -3.82 -4.62 9.37
C ARG A 343 -3.24 -5.74 8.54
N MET A 344 -1.92 -5.88 8.50
CA MET A 344 -1.25 -6.69 7.48
C MET A 344 -0.19 -7.62 8.06
N LYS A 345 0.10 -8.70 7.33
CA LYS A 345 1.24 -9.57 7.61
C LYS A 345 1.91 -10.02 6.32
N THR A 346 3.24 -9.94 6.32
CA THR A 346 4.11 -10.45 5.26
C THR A 346 4.55 -11.89 5.51
N GLY A 347 4.87 -12.61 4.44
CA GLY A 347 5.49 -13.94 4.50
C GLY A 347 6.36 -14.22 3.30
N ASN A 348 7.59 -14.69 3.53
CA ASN A 348 8.53 -15.04 2.48
C ASN A 348 9.14 -16.41 2.78
N GLY A 349 9.35 -17.22 1.74
CA GLY A 349 9.98 -18.53 1.90
C GLY A 349 10.33 -19.18 0.57
N THR A 350 11.05 -20.29 0.63
CA THR A 350 11.48 -21.03 -0.56
C THR A 350 11.28 -22.52 -0.32
N VAL A 351 10.63 -23.22 -1.23
CA VAL A 351 10.45 -24.68 -1.21
C VAL A 351 10.78 -25.23 -2.59
N ASN A 352 11.64 -26.25 -2.66
CA ASN A 352 12.05 -26.90 -3.91
C ASN A 352 12.53 -25.92 -5.02
N GLY A 353 13.23 -24.85 -4.63
CA GLY A 353 13.74 -23.83 -5.53
C GLY A 353 12.69 -22.79 -5.99
N GLU A 354 11.41 -22.97 -5.66
CA GLU A 354 10.37 -21.96 -5.86
C GLU A 354 10.28 -21.04 -4.65
N ARG A 355 10.40 -19.74 -4.89
CA ARG A 355 10.32 -18.70 -3.88
C ARG A 355 8.91 -18.10 -3.87
N VAL A 356 8.39 -17.80 -2.69
CA VAL A 356 7.08 -17.15 -2.48
C VAL A 356 7.24 -15.88 -1.66
N SER A 357 6.48 -14.84 -2.02
CA SER A 357 6.29 -13.60 -1.27
C SER A 357 4.81 -13.33 -1.10
N TRP A 358 4.41 -12.99 0.13
CA TRP A 358 3.04 -12.73 0.54
C TRP A 358 2.92 -11.38 1.23
N VAL A 359 1.80 -10.71 1.01
CA VAL A 359 1.17 -9.84 2.01
C VAL A 359 -0.32 -10.18 2.09
N ILE A 360 -0.84 -10.32 3.30
CA ILE A 360 -2.26 -10.58 3.55
C ILE A 360 -2.76 -9.66 4.64
N GLY A 361 -4.06 -9.37 4.69
CA GLY A 361 -4.57 -8.50 5.73
C GLY A 361 -6.00 -8.02 5.55
N GLN A 362 -6.31 -6.96 6.28
CA GLN A 362 -7.57 -6.24 6.22
C GLN A 362 -7.30 -4.74 6.05
N LEU A 363 -8.14 -4.10 5.25
CA LEU A 363 -8.23 -2.66 5.07
C LEU A 363 -9.59 -2.19 5.60
N GLU A 364 -9.60 -1.09 6.32
CA GLU A 364 -10.81 -0.46 6.84
C GLU A 364 -10.81 1.03 6.54
N THR A 365 -11.82 1.48 5.81
CA THR A 365 -11.93 2.87 5.35
C THR A 365 -13.41 3.24 5.26
N ASP A 366 -13.79 4.41 5.79
CA ASP A 366 -15.17 4.92 5.79
C ASP A 366 -16.23 3.89 6.24
N GLY A 367 -15.91 3.09 7.27
CA GLY A 367 -16.79 2.03 7.80
C GLY A 367 -16.90 0.78 6.93
N ARG A 368 -16.26 0.74 5.76
CA ARG A 368 -16.13 -0.43 4.89
C ARG A 368 -14.89 -1.21 5.26
N GLN A 369 -15.01 -2.53 5.24
CA GLN A 369 -13.92 -3.44 5.57
C GLN A 369 -13.70 -4.44 4.45
N TYR A 370 -12.45 -4.63 4.09
CA TYR A 370 -12.00 -5.54 3.04
C TYR A 370 -10.91 -6.44 3.58
N VAL A 371 -10.94 -7.72 3.24
CA VAL A 371 -9.80 -8.62 3.47
C VAL A 371 -9.15 -8.94 2.13
N PHE A 372 -7.85 -9.16 2.14
CA PHE A 372 -7.10 -9.46 0.93
C PHE A 372 -5.94 -10.42 1.19
N ALA A 373 -5.53 -11.08 0.12
CA ALA A 373 -4.30 -11.84 0.04
C ALA A 373 -3.61 -11.57 -1.30
N SER A 374 -2.34 -11.17 -1.25
CA SER A 374 -1.48 -10.98 -2.41
C SER A 374 -0.29 -11.94 -2.32
N ARG A 375 -0.03 -12.65 -3.42
CA ARG A 375 1.07 -13.60 -3.54
C ARG A 375 1.81 -13.42 -4.86
N VAL A 376 3.14 -13.45 -4.78
CA VAL A 376 4.02 -13.67 -5.94
C VAL A 376 4.85 -14.93 -5.72
N THR A 377 4.95 -15.77 -6.73
CA THR A 377 5.82 -16.94 -6.76
C THR A 377 6.77 -16.86 -7.94
N SER A 378 8.02 -17.29 -7.75
CA SER A 378 8.99 -17.40 -8.84
C SER A 378 9.92 -18.60 -8.65
N LYS A 379 10.23 -19.29 -9.75
CA LYS A 379 11.29 -20.31 -9.80
C LYS A 379 12.68 -19.71 -10.03
N THR A 380 12.78 -18.41 -10.30
CA THR A 380 14.06 -17.70 -10.37
C THR A 380 14.49 -17.26 -8.98
N ARG A 381 15.80 -17.27 -8.70
CA ARG A 381 16.35 -16.87 -7.39
C ARG A 381 16.14 -15.37 -7.04
N THR A 382 15.60 -14.56 -7.95
CA THR A 382 15.59 -13.08 -7.86
C THR A 382 14.26 -12.49 -7.37
N LEU A 383 13.47 -13.23 -6.59
CA LEU A 383 12.22 -12.67 -6.04
C LEU A 383 12.48 -11.82 -4.79
N GLU A 384 12.22 -10.52 -4.90
CA GLU A 384 12.31 -9.59 -3.77
C GLU A 384 11.34 -9.96 -2.65
N SER A 385 11.74 -9.68 -1.41
CA SER A 385 10.93 -10.01 -0.23
C SER A 385 9.65 -9.16 -0.11
N THR A 386 9.57 -8.06 -0.86
CA THR A 386 8.43 -7.13 -0.93
C THR A 386 7.50 -7.41 -2.11
N ALA A 387 7.81 -8.36 -3.00
CA ALA A 387 7.07 -8.55 -4.25
C ALA A 387 5.56 -8.75 -4.05
N GLY A 388 5.14 -9.47 -2.99
CA GLY A 388 3.73 -9.58 -2.61
C GLY A 388 3.11 -8.23 -2.26
N ALA A 389 3.82 -7.38 -1.52
CA ALA A 389 3.37 -6.03 -1.15
C ALA A 389 3.31 -5.09 -2.36
N ASP A 390 4.32 -5.14 -3.24
CA ASP A 390 4.36 -4.34 -4.47
C ASP A 390 3.20 -4.70 -5.40
N LEU A 391 2.90 -6.01 -5.53
CA LEU A 391 1.72 -6.49 -6.24
C LEU A 391 0.42 -6.01 -5.57
N ALA A 392 0.32 -6.06 -4.25
CA ALA A 392 -0.87 -5.59 -3.53
C ALA A 392 -1.12 -4.11 -3.78
N LEU A 393 -0.09 -3.26 -3.71
CA LEU A 393 -0.20 -1.83 -4.01
C LEU A 393 -0.68 -1.59 -5.44
N ARG A 394 -0.09 -2.28 -6.43
CA ARG A 394 -0.48 -2.15 -7.84
C ARG A 394 -1.97 -2.41 -8.05
N ILE A 395 -2.50 -3.46 -7.42
CA ILE A 395 -3.90 -3.88 -7.56
C ILE A 395 -4.84 -3.05 -6.69
N LEU A 396 -4.56 -2.91 -5.40
CA LEU A 396 -5.45 -2.22 -4.47
C LEU A 396 -5.62 -0.73 -4.82
N ASN A 397 -4.58 -0.09 -5.36
CA ASN A 397 -4.65 1.31 -5.78
C ASN A 397 -5.50 1.54 -7.05
N THR A 398 -5.97 0.49 -7.72
CA THR A 398 -6.96 0.62 -8.80
C THR A 398 -8.38 0.30 -8.37
N MET A 399 -8.54 -0.17 -7.15
CA MET A 399 -9.86 -0.41 -6.56
C MET A 399 -10.40 0.89 -5.97
N VAL A 400 -11.67 1.14 -6.21
CA VAL A 400 -12.40 2.21 -5.51
C VAL A 400 -12.98 1.60 -4.23
N PRO A 401 -12.60 2.10 -3.03
CA PRO A 401 -13.10 1.59 -1.76
C PRO A 401 -14.60 1.81 -1.54
#